data_AF-A0A1W9VPD0-F1
#
_entry.id   AF-A0A1W9VPD0-F1
#
_cell.length_a   1.000
_cell.length_b   1.000
_cell.length_c   1.000
_cell.angle_alpha   90.00
_cell.angle_beta   90.00
_cell.angle_gamma   90.00
#
_symmetry.space_group_name_H-M   'P 1'
#
loop_
_entity.id
_entity.type
_entity.pdbx_description
1 polymer ?
#
loop_
_entity_poly.entity_id
_entity_poly.type
_entity_poly.pdbx_seq_one_letter_code
_entity_poly.pdbx_strand_id
1 'polypeptide(L)' 'MASACISIPNRYMHSPNEVISLMDLDNTAKLIVAFLKNIKEDIDLYPFKLD' A
#
# COMPACT_ATOMS: atom_id res chain seq x y z
N MET A 1 3.31 -16.81 -2.06
CA MET A 1 2.37 -15.71 -2.37
C MET A 1 3.06 -14.41 -2.00
N ALA A 2 3.37 -13.56 -2.97
CA ALA A 2 3.94 -12.25 -2.68
C ALA A 2 2.86 -11.35 -2.08
N SER A 3 3.15 -10.68 -0.97
CA SER A 3 2.24 -9.73 -0.33
C SER A 3 3.00 -8.51 0.17
N ALA A 4 2.29 -7.39 0.24
CA ALA A 4 2.79 -6.14 0.79
C ALA A 4 1.68 -5.48 1.62
N CYS A 5 2.06 -4.64 2.57
CA CYS A 5 1.14 -3.86 3.39
C CYS A 5 1.41 -2.37 3.16
N ILE A 6 0.34 -1.60 2.98
CA ILE A 6 0.37 -0.15 2.86
C ILE A 6 -0.58 0.40 3.92
N SER A 7 -0.14 1.41 4.67
CA SER A 7 -0.91 2.01 5.76
C SER A 7 -0.72 3.52 5.80
N ILE A 8 -1.66 4.21 6.46
CA ILE A 8 -1.61 5.65 6.72
C ILE A 8 -1.02 5.86 8.12
N PRO A 9 -0.04 6.77 8.31
CA PRO A 9 0.46 7.11 9.64
C PRO A 9 -0.67 7.59 10.55
N ASN A 10 -0.74 7.02 11.75
CA ASN A 10 -1.80 7.29 12.71
C ASN A 10 -1.24 7.68 14.07
N ARG A 11 -1.90 8.63 14.75
CA ARG A 11 -1.64 8.98 16.14
C ARG A 11 -2.77 8.46 17.02
N TYR A 12 -2.41 8.00 18.22
CA TYR A 12 -3.32 7.47 19.23
C TYR A 12 -4.03 6.18 18.82
N MET A 13 -3.29 5.27 18.17
CA MET A 13 -3.78 3.93 17.87
C MET A 13 -4.35 3.25 19.13
N HIS A 14 -5.51 2.59 18.99
CA HIS A 14 -6.29 2.00 20.09
C HIS A 14 -6.94 2.99 21.07
N SER A 15 -7.00 4.27 20.71
CA SER A 15 -7.83 5.25 21.42
C SER A 15 -9.14 5.47 20.65
N PRO A 16 -10.24 5.88 21.32
CA PRO A 16 -11.49 6.21 20.63
C PRO A 16 -11.34 7.42 19.68
N ASN A 17 -10.30 8.24 19.86
CA ASN A 17 -10.05 9.46 19.09
C ASN A 17 -8.73 9.35 18.30
N GLU A 18 -8.69 8.44 17.33
CA GLU A 18 -7.53 8.30 16.43
C GLU A 18 -7.43 9.48 15.46
N VAL A 19 -6.22 9.84 15.04
CA VAL A 19 -5.97 11.01 14.19
C VAL A 19 -4.96 10.69 13.09
N ILE A 20 -5.33 10.99 11.85
CA ILE A 20 -4.50 10.87 10.66
C ILE A 20 -4.38 12.22 9.94
N SER A 21 -3.42 12.32 9.03
CA SER A 21 -3.31 13.43 8.08
C SER A 21 -4.23 13.21 6.87
N LEU A 22 -5.01 14.22 6.49
CA LEU A 22 -5.84 14.17 5.27
C LEU A 22 -4.99 14.11 3.99
N MET A 23 -3.82 14.75 4.00
CA MET A 23 -2.89 14.68 2.87
C MET A 23 -2.37 13.25 2.67
N ASP A 24 -2.09 12.53 3.76
CA ASP A 24 -1.60 11.15 3.67
C ASP A 24 -2.72 10.22 3.19
N LEU A 25 -3.97 10.43 3.62
CA LEU A 25 -5.14 9.72 3.10
C LEU A 25 -5.26 9.84 1.57
N ASP A 26 -5.22 11.08 1.06
CA ASP A 26 -5.33 11.34 -0.39
C ASP A 26 -4.16 10.73 -1.17
N ASN A 27 -2.94 10.82 -0.63
CA ASN A 27 -1.75 10.28 -1.28
C ASN A 27 -1.73 8.75 -1.26
N THR A 28 -2.18 8.11 -0.18
CA THR A 28 -2.31 6.65 -0.11
C THR A 28 -3.34 6.15 -1.14
N ALA A 29 -4.48 6.83 -1.29
CA ALA A 29 -5.46 6.48 -2.32
C ALA A 29 -4.87 6.59 -3.73
N LYS A 30 -4.17 7.68 -4.04
CA LYS A 30 -3.47 7.87 -5.32
C LYS A 30 -2.42 6.79 -5.57
N LEU A 31 -1.65 6.41 -4.54
CA LEU A 31 -0.63 5.37 -4.63
C LEU A 31 -1.23 4.00 -4.95
N ILE A 32 -2.31 3.61 -4.28
CA ILE A 32 -3.00 2.33 -4.53
C ILE A 32 -3.53 2.30 -5.97
N VAL A 33 -4.18 3.37 -6.43
CA VAL A 33 -4.68 3.48 -7.81
C VAL A 33 -3.54 3.42 -8.81
N ALA A 34 -2.44 4.14 -8.56
CA ALA A 34 -1.26 4.11 -9.42
C ALA A 34 -0.65 2.70 -9.48
N PHE A 35 -0.55 1.99 -8.36
CA PHE A 35 -0.06 0.62 -8.31
C PHE A 35 -0.93 -0.32 -9.16
N LEU A 36 -2.26 -0.29 -8.96
CA LEU A 36 -3.19 -1.14 -9.71
C LEU A 36 -3.13 -0.88 -11.22
N LYS A 37 -2.94 0.37 -11.65
CA LYS A 37 -2.79 0.72 -13.07
C LYS A 37 -1.46 0.26 -13.68
N ASN A 38 -0.45 -0.02 -12.87
CA ASN A 38 0.89 -0.42 -13.33
C ASN A 38 1.15 -1.93 -13.18
N ILE A 39 0.25 -2.70 -12.57
CA ILE A 39 0.34 -4.17 -12.57
C ILE A 39 0.09 -4.67 -13.99
N LYS A 40 0.98 -5.56 -14.47
CA LYS A 40 0.90 -6.21 -15.77
C LYS A 40 0.67 -7.71 -15.61
N GLU A 41 0.16 -8.36 -16.65
CA GLU A 41 -0.08 -9.80 -16.66
C GLU A 41 1.20 -10.62 -16.52
N ASP A 42 2.33 -10.10 -17.02
CA ASP A 42 3.64 -10.74 -17.01
C ASP A 42 4.47 -10.39 -15.76
N ILE A 43 3.83 -9.88 -14.71
CA ILE A 43 4.54 -9.51 -13.48
C ILE A 43 5.11 -10.76 -12.80
N ASP A 44 6.45 -10.83 -12.75
CA ASP A 44 7.18 -11.88 -12.04
C ASP A 44 7.38 -11.45 -10.58
N LEU A 45 6.78 -12.20 -9.66
CA LEU A 45 6.87 -12.00 -8.22
C LEU A 45 7.57 -13.16 -7.51
N TYR A 46 8.28 -14.02 -8.25
CA TYR A 46 9.07 -15.09 -7.65
C TYR A 46 10.34 -14.52 -6.98
N PRO A 47 10.72 -15.04 -5.80
CA PRO A 47 11.92 -14.59 -5.10
C PRO A 47 13.23 -14.95 -5.83
N PHE A 48 13.19 -15.93 -6.73
CA PHE A 48 14.32 -16.39 -7.53
C PHE A 48 13.82 -16.80 -8.92
N LYS A 49 14.59 -16.45 -9.94
CA LYS A 49 14.37 -16.94 -11.32
C LYS A 49 15.06 -18.29 -11.45
N LEU A 50 14.31 -19.29 -11.95
CA LEU A 50 14.88 -20.56 -12.35
C LEU A 50 15.37 -20.39 -13.79
N ASP A 51 16.67 -20.57 -14.01
CA ASP A 51 17.26 -20.69 -15.35
C ASP A 51 16.76 -21.93 -16.08
#